data_AF-A0A0F7SBB5-F1
#
_entry.id   AF-A0A0F7SBB5-F1
#
_cell.length_a   1.000
_cell.length_b   1.000
_cell.length_c   1.000
_cell.angle_alpha   90.00
_cell.angle_beta   90.00
_cell.angle_gamma   90.00
#
_symmetry.space_group_name_H-M   'P 1'
#
loop_
_entity.id
_entity.type
_entity.pdbx_description
1 polymer ?
#
loop_
_entity_poly.entity_id
_entity_poly.type
_entity_poly.pdbx_seq_one_letter_code
_entity_poly.pdbx_strand_id
1 'polypeptide(L)'
;MTLDDAGAGYSRADAVSIMLLKRLTDAVRDGDPILAVISSAATNHSGESFSITHPHGPTQKRLYQSGMLASKTLPHNYSYIEMHGTGTQ
;
A
#
# COMPACT_ATOMS: atom_id res chain seq x y z
N MET A 1 6.29 18.73 4.40
CA MET A 1 6.83 17.49 3.78
C MET A 1 6.19 16.31 4.50
N THR A 2 6.18 15.11 3.92
CA THR A 2 5.74 13.89 4.65
C THR A 2 6.64 13.63 5.86
N LEU A 3 6.06 13.26 7.00
CA LEU A 3 6.76 13.03 8.29
C LEU A 3 7.43 14.27 8.90
N ASP A 4 7.07 15.47 8.45
CA ASP A 4 7.52 16.73 9.02
C ASP A 4 6.51 17.26 10.04
N ASP A 5 7.00 17.80 11.17
CA ASP A 5 6.16 18.33 12.24
C ASP A 5 5.30 19.52 11.79
N ALA A 6 5.78 20.29 10.79
CA ALA A 6 5.04 21.40 10.19
C ALA A 6 4.17 20.97 8.99
N GLY A 7 3.79 19.69 8.90
CA GLY A 7 2.93 19.15 7.85
C GLY A 7 1.55 19.82 7.79
N ALA A 8 1.31 20.64 6.76
CA ALA A 8 0.08 21.41 6.59
C ALA A 8 -0.85 20.89 5.46
N GLY A 9 -0.63 19.68 4.97
CA GLY A 9 -1.42 19.05 3.90
C GLY A 9 -0.62 18.68 2.66
N TYR A 10 -1.34 18.40 1.57
CA TYR A 10 -0.76 17.89 0.32
C TYR A 10 -0.82 18.92 -0.81
N SER A 11 0.09 18.78 -1.79
CA SER A 11 0.00 19.48 -3.07
C SER A 11 -0.62 18.57 -4.13
N ARG A 12 -1.41 19.16 -5.02
CA ARG A 12 -2.00 18.43 -6.16
C ARG A 12 -0.96 18.23 -7.25
N ALA A 13 -1.03 17.10 -7.92
CA ALA A 13 -0.24 16.75 -9.09
C ALA A 13 -1.00 15.72 -9.93
N ASP A 14 -0.66 15.62 -11.21
CA ASP A 14 -1.24 14.65 -12.15
C ASP A 14 -0.17 13.64 -12.59
N ALA A 15 -0.58 12.38 -12.80
CA ALA A 15 0.28 11.30 -13.28
C ALA A 15 -0.53 10.21 -13.99
N VAL A 16 0.09 9.49 -14.92
CA VAL A 16 -0.49 8.31 -15.61
C VAL A 16 0.54 7.18 -15.60
N SER A 17 0.11 5.97 -15.23
CA SER A 17 0.97 4.77 -15.21
C SER A 17 0.19 3.54 -15.67
N ILE A 18 0.86 2.61 -16.35
CA ILE A 18 0.30 1.33 -16.80
C ILE A 18 1.20 0.19 -16.31
N MET A 19 0.58 -0.88 -15.82
CA MET A 19 1.26 -2.12 -15.44
C MET A 19 0.57 -3.31 -16.11
N LEU A 20 1.36 -4.24 -16.63
CA LEU A 20 0.86 -5.52 -17.13
C LEU A 20 1.04 -6.58 -16.05
N LEU A 21 -0.05 -7.29 -15.71
CA LEU A 21 -0.04 -8.33 -14.69
C LEU A 21 -0.32 -9.69 -15.33
N LYS A 22 0.42 -10.70 -14.90
CA LYS A 22 0.19 -12.10 -15.24
C LYS A 22 0.39 -12.97 -13.99
N ARG A 23 -0.25 -14.14 -13.94
CA ARG A 23 0.06 -15.12 -12.90
C ARG A 23 1.55 -15.50 -13.02
N LEU A 24 2.26 -15.53 -11.90
CA LEU A 24 3.69 -15.82 -11.88
C LEU A 24 4.04 -17.12 -12.60
N THR A 25 3.24 -18.17 -12.43
CA THR A 25 3.43 -19.47 -13.09
C THR A 25 3.35 -19.37 -14.61
N ASP A 26 2.43 -18.57 -15.15
CA ASP A 26 2.33 -18.35 -16.59
C ASP A 26 3.48 -17.47 -17.09
N ALA A 27 3.92 -16.48 -16.31
CA ALA A 27 5.04 -15.61 -16.68
C ALA A 27 6.33 -16.42 -16.83
N VAL A 28 6.58 -17.31 -15.87
CA VAL A 28 7.70 -18.25 -15.93
C VAL A 28 7.56 -19.23 -17.10
N ARG A 29 6.37 -19.82 -17.30
CA ARG A 29 6.14 -20.78 -18.40
C ARG A 29 6.40 -20.14 -19.77
N ASP A 30 5.91 -18.93 -19.96
CA ASP A 30 5.97 -18.26 -21.27
C ASP A 30 7.30 -17.51 -21.48
N GLY A 31 8.19 -17.47 -20.46
CA GLY A 31 9.49 -16.80 -20.54
C GLY A 31 9.41 -15.27 -20.49
N ASP A 32 8.35 -14.72 -19.88
CA ASP A 32 8.15 -13.27 -19.81
C ASP A 32 9.15 -12.61 -18.84
N PRO A 33 9.56 -11.35 -19.10
CA PRO A 33 10.32 -10.57 -18.12
C PRO A 33 9.46 -10.26 -16.89
N ILE A 34 9.95 -10.63 -15.70
CA ILE A 34 9.28 -10.39 -14.42
C ILE A 34 10.02 -9.28 -13.66
N LEU A 35 9.40 -8.09 -13.57
CA LEU A 35 9.99 -6.94 -12.87
C LEU A 35 9.82 -7.03 -11.34
N ALA A 36 8.66 -7.53 -10.90
CA ALA A 36 8.32 -7.73 -9.49
C ALA A 36 7.16 -8.73 -9.36
N VAL A 37 6.92 -9.21 -8.14
CA VAL A 37 5.80 -10.10 -7.81
C VAL A 37 4.92 -9.46 -6.75
N ILE A 38 3.62 -9.37 -7.02
CA ILE A 38 2.62 -8.96 -6.02
C ILE A 38 2.26 -10.19 -5.20
N SER A 39 2.73 -10.24 -3.94
CA SER A 39 2.50 -11.37 -3.04
C SER A 39 1.09 -11.39 -2.43
N SER A 40 0.50 -10.22 -2.21
CA SER A 40 -0.88 -10.06 -1.74
C SER A 40 -1.39 -8.64 -2.00
N ALA A 41 -2.71 -8.48 -2.04
CA ALA A 41 -3.39 -7.20 -1.94
C ALA A 41 -4.54 -7.33 -0.95
N ALA A 42 -4.80 -6.27 -0.18
CA ALA A 42 -5.88 -6.22 0.79
C ALA A 42 -6.57 -4.86 0.73
N THR A 43 -7.86 -4.83 1.03
CA THR A 43 -8.68 -3.61 1.12
C THR A 43 -9.59 -3.69 2.33
N ASN A 44 -9.90 -2.56 2.94
CA ASN A 44 -10.93 -2.41 3.96
C ASN A 44 -11.48 -0.96 3.96
N HIS A 45 -12.32 -0.63 4.94
CA HIS A 45 -12.93 0.69 5.03
C HIS A 45 -12.85 1.26 6.45
N SER A 46 -12.56 2.56 6.56
CA SER A 46 -12.44 3.27 7.84
C SER A 46 -13.82 3.68 8.38
N GLY A 47 -14.74 2.73 8.52
CA GLY A 47 -16.11 2.98 8.99
C GLY A 47 -16.21 3.39 10.47
N GLU A 48 -15.18 3.13 11.27
CA GLU A 48 -15.09 3.47 12.70
C GLU A 48 -14.49 4.88 12.94
N SER A 49 -14.29 5.68 11.89
CA SER A 49 -13.66 7.01 12.00
C SER A 49 -14.58 8.04 12.64
N PHE A 50 -13.99 9.02 13.32
CA PHE A 50 -14.72 10.14 13.92
C PHE A 50 -15.46 11.03 12.90
N SER A 51 -14.95 11.10 11.67
CA SER A 51 -15.56 11.82 10.54
C SER A 51 -15.23 11.10 9.23
N ILE A 52 -16.08 11.26 8.22
CA ILE A 52 -15.99 10.56 6.93
C ILE A 52 -14.66 10.77 6.20
N THR A 53 -13.99 11.92 6.41
CA THR A 53 -12.69 12.24 5.81
C THR A 53 -11.50 11.95 6.71
N HIS A 54 -11.74 11.64 8.00
CA HIS A 54 -10.65 11.39 8.94
C HIS A 54 -10.13 9.96 8.78
N PRO A 55 -8.80 9.75 8.71
CA PRO A 55 -8.24 8.41 8.69
C PRO A 55 -8.43 7.70 10.04
N HIS A 56 -8.43 6.36 10.03
CA HIS A 56 -8.54 5.55 11.24
C HIS A 56 -7.36 4.58 11.39
N GLY A 57 -6.45 4.89 12.31
CA GLY A 57 -5.23 4.12 12.56
C GLY A 57 -5.47 2.62 12.84
N PRO A 58 -6.42 2.23 13.71
CA PRO A 58 -6.73 0.82 13.95
C PRO A 58 -7.20 0.07 12.69
N THR A 59 -7.96 0.72 11.81
CA THR A 59 -8.38 0.11 10.54
C THR A 59 -7.19 -0.11 9.61
N GLN A 60 -6.27 0.85 9.51
CA GLN A 60 -5.04 0.68 8.73
C GLN A 60 -4.15 -0.44 9.30
N LYS A 61 -4.03 -0.55 10.62
CA LYS A 61 -3.29 -1.65 11.27
C LYS A 61 -3.85 -3.02 10.91
N ARG A 62 -5.18 -3.17 10.96
CA ARG A 62 -5.86 -4.42 10.55
C ARG A 62 -5.63 -4.71 9.06
N LEU A 63 -5.66 -3.68 8.20
CA LEU A 63 -5.36 -3.81 6.77
C LEU A 63 -3.96 -4.41 6.54
N TYR A 64 -2.94 -3.85 7.21
CA TYR A 64 -1.57 -4.33 7.08
C TYR A 64 -1.42 -5.76 7.60
N GLN A 65 -2.06 -6.10 8.72
CA GLN A 65 -2.08 -7.46 9.26
C GLN A 65 -2.71 -8.46 8.28
N SER A 66 -3.83 -8.09 7.64
CA SER A 66 -4.48 -8.94 6.63
C SER A 66 -3.58 -9.17 5.41
N GLY A 67 -2.89 -8.12 4.92
CA GLY A 67 -1.93 -8.25 3.81
C GLY A 67 -0.73 -9.15 4.17
N MET A 68 -0.15 -8.96 5.36
CA MET A 68 0.95 -9.80 5.86
C MET A 68 0.53 -11.27 6.00
N LEU A 69 -0.67 -11.53 6.52
CA LEU A 69 -1.22 -12.88 6.64
C LEU A 69 -1.43 -13.52 5.26
N ALA A 70 -2.02 -12.80 4.30
CA ALA A 70 -2.28 -13.30 2.96
C ALA A 70 -0.99 -13.61 2.18
N SER A 71 0.05 -12.78 2.35
CA SER A 71 1.37 -12.98 1.74
C SER A 71 2.27 -13.95 2.52
N LYS A 72 1.85 -14.40 3.72
CA LYS A 72 2.65 -15.23 4.63
C LYS A 72 4.00 -14.57 4.98
N THR A 73 4.00 -13.26 5.18
CA THR A 73 5.19 -12.47 5.53
C THR A 73 5.13 -11.96 6.96
N LEU A 74 6.31 -11.72 7.56
CA LEU A 74 6.45 -11.12 8.88
C LEU A 74 6.93 -9.66 8.74
N PRO A 75 6.65 -8.78 9.72
CA PRO A 75 7.05 -7.37 9.64
C PRO A 75 8.55 -7.14 9.36
N HIS A 76 9.44 -7.96 9.93
CA HIS A 76 10.88 -7.84 9.73
C HIS A 76 11.37 -8.27 8.34
N ASN A 77 10.50 -8.84 7.51
CA ASN A 77 10.83 -9.18 6.12
C ASN A 77 10.75 -7.95 5.20
N TYR A 78 10.15 -6.85 5.66
CA TYR A 78 10.03 -5.62 4.90
C TYR A 78 11.23 -4.70 5.17
N SER A 79 11.97 -4.37 4.10
CA SER A 79 13.06 -3.41 4.14
C SER A 79 12.64 -1.99 3.73
N TYR A 80 11.45 -1.84 3.17
CA TYR A 80 10.93 -0.58 2.63
C TYR A 80 9.42 -0.49 2.75
N ILE A 81 8.89 0.72 2.99
CA ILE A 81 7.45 1.02 3.04
C ILE A 81 7.21 2.31 2.26
N GLU A 82 6.43 2.23 1.18
CA GLU A 82 5.88 3.39 0.49
C GLU A 82 4.60 3.84 1.21
N MET A 83 4.69 4.90 2.01
CA MET A 83 3.53 5.41 2.77
C MET A 83 2.62 6.29 1.91
N HIS A 84 1.33 6.38 2.27
CA HIS A 84 0.42 7.32 1.61
C HIS A 84 0.85 8.79 1.79
N GLY A 85 1.27 9.14 3.01
CA GLY A 85 2.20 10.25 3.22
C GLY A 85 1.75 11.64 2.77
N THR A 86 0.49 12.04 2.98
CA THR A 86 -0.05 13.32 2.48
C THR A 86 0.53 14.59 3.09
N GLY A 87 1.48 14.50 4.04
CA GLY A 87 2.10 15.67 4.67
C GLY A 87 1.16 16.44 5.60
N THR A 88 0.19 15.76 6.21
CA THR A 88 -0.71 16.31 7.22
C THR A 88 -0.20 15.92 8.61
N GLN A 89 -0.20 16.87 9.56
CA GLN A 89 0.09 16.62 10.98
C GLN A 89 -0.96 15.72 11.64
#